data_AF-A0A1Y3EJS0-F1
#
_entry.id   AF-A0A1Y3EJS0-F1
#
_cell.length_a   1.000
_cell.length_b   1.000
_cell.length_c   1.000
_cell.angle_alpha   90.00
_cell.angle_beta   90.00
_cell.angle_gamma   90.00
#
_symmetry.space_group_name_H-M   'P 1'
#
loop_
_entity.id
_entity.type
_entity.pdbx_description
1 polymer ?
#
loop_
_entity_poly.entity_id
_entity_poly.type
_entity_poly.pdbx_seq_one_letter_code
_entity_poly.pdbx_strand_id
1 'polypeptide(L)'
;MIAIALQVFKQYVRSAEQRRGDCRLKADLERHAQFLLVEFNSVFPEIRKCADRCLSLLVDTFPHLLWDRTLLHTILVILQLLHQSTFGDPNIDCKQLPVMDLPWNICLTDTVEERRKVCNDFAAKCQQILQEAITWAPSVTRSHLQQYISSRSVSAVSYLKHHHGLSLTVQSLLDAAQHHVCKAALLTDVESTSCFVSSISIQNYHLGEVGGMLAEMLPSGQSVRSLADRLLAEYDQACREDDLKLLKRSLMRICALFILEK
;
A
#
# COMPACT_ATOMS: atom_id res chain seq x y z
N MET A 1 -7.36 28.08 18.85
CA MET A 1 -6.93 26.71 19.18
C MET A 1 -6.11 26.05 18.07
N ILE A 2 -6.57 26.01 16.81
CA ILE A 2 -5.81 25.42 15.68
C ILE A 2 -4.38 25.98 15.55
N ALA A 3 -4.21 27.30 15.62
CA ALA A 3 -2.88 27.92 15.54
C ALA A 3 -1.93 27.45 16.66
N ILE A 4 -2.45 27.29 17.87
CA ILE A 4 -1.69 26.80 19.03
C ILE A 4 -1.36 25.31 18.83
N ALA A 5 -2.31 24.50 18.39
CA ALA A 5 -2.09 23.08 18.08
C ALA A 5 -0.99 22.92 17.01
N LEU A 6 -0.99 23.73 15.96
CA LEU A 6 0.07 23.73 14.94
C LEU A 6 1.42 24.16 15.51
N GLN A 7 1.48 25.13 16.42
CA GLN A 7 2.73 25.52 17.08
C GLN A 7 3.28 24.39 17.96
N VAL A 8 2.43 23.73 18.73
CA VAL A 8 2.81 22.57 19.54
C VAL A 8 3.30 21.44 18.64
N PHE A 9 2.60 21.16 17.55
CA PHE A 9 3.00 20.12 16.59
C PHE A 9 4.34 20.43 15.92
N LYS A 10 4.59 21.69 15.54
CA LYS A 10 5.90 22.13 15.04
C LYS A 10 7.01 21.88 16.05
N GLN A 11 6.77 22.14 17.33
CA GLN A 11 7.75 21.87 18.38
C GLN A 11 7.97 20.36 18.58
N TYR A 12 6.92 19.55 18.48
CA TYR A 12 7.02 18.10 18.46
C TYR A 12 7.90 17.61 17.30
N VAL A 13 7.66 18.08 16.07
CA VAL A 13 8.44 17.68 14.88
C VAL A 13 9.93 18.04 15.03
N ARG A 14 10.23 19.23 15.55
CA ARG A 14 11.63 19.63 15.87
C ARG A 14 12.27 18.73 16.92
N SER A 15 11.51 18.36 17.95
CA SER A 15 11.99 17.47 19.02
C SER A 15 12.16 16.03 18.53
N ALA A 16 11.33 15.59 17.58
CA ALA A 16 11.49 14.31 16.89
C ALA A 16 12.75 14.29 16.02
N GLU A 17 13.04 15.39 15.33
CA GLU A 17 14.24 15.51 14.49
C GLU A 17 15.54 15.39 15.28
N GLN A 18 15.57 15.93 16.50
CA GLN A 18 16.72 15.79 17.42
C GLN A 18 16.91 14.37 17.94
N ARG A 19 15.87 13.53 17.85
CA ARG A 19 15.85 12.14 18.35
C ARG A 19 15.96 11.09 17.22
N ARG A 20 16.50 11.45 16.06
CA ARG A 20 16.62 10.54 14.89
C ARG A 20 17.31 9.19 15.17
N GLY A 21 18.12 9.08 16.23
CA GLY A 21 18.77 7.83 16.65
C GLY A 21 17.91 6.90 17.53
N ASP A 22 16.71 7.33 17.94
CA ASP A 22 15.81 6.53 18.77
C ASP A 22 15.11 5.44 17.93
N CYS A 23 15.24 4.19 18.34
CA CYS A 23 14.63 3.05 17.67
C CYS A 23 13.10 3.10 17.66
N ARG A 24 12.48 3.82 18.61
CA ARG A 24 11.01 3.97 18.71
C ARG A 24 10.47 5.07 17.83
N LEU A 25 11.30 6.04 17.44
CA LEU A 25 10.85 7.22 16.70
C LEU A 25 10.15 6.83 15.40
N LYS A 26 10.68 5.85 14.67
CA LYS A 26 10.08 5.40 13.41
C LYS A 26 8.64 4.93 13.61
N ALA A 27 8.40 4.05 14.58
CA ALA A 27 7.06 3.54 14.89
C ALA A 27 6.11 4.65 15.38
N ASP A 28 6.62 5.61 16.16
CA ASP A 28 5.85 6.77 16.60
C ASP A 28 5.44 7.66 15.42
N LEU A 29 6.37 7.95 14.49
CA LEU A 29 6.09 8.77 13.31
C LEU A 29 5.08 8.10 12.38
N GLU A 30 5.21 6.78 12.15
CA GLU A 30 4.23 5.98 11.42
C GLU A 30 2.84 6.10 12.07
N ARG A 31 2.76 5.86 13.38
CA ARG A 31 1.50 5.93 14.13
C ARG A 31 0.87 7.33 14.09
N HIS A 32 1.66 8.38 14.22
CA HIS A 32 1.16 9.76 14.13
C HIS A 32 0.71 10.11 12.73
N ALA A 33 1.42 9.68 11.69
CA ALA A 33 1.00 9.89 10.31
C ALA A 33 -0.32 9.14 10.00
N GLN A 34 -0.48 7.90 10.48
CA GLN A 34 -1.74 7.16 10.37
C GLN A 34 -2.90 7.89 11.06
N PHE A 35 -2.67 8.40 12.27
CA PHE A 35 -3.67 9.20 12.97
C PHE A 35 -4.08 10.44 12.17
N LEU A 36 -3.11 11.18 11.63
CA LEU A 36 -3.37 12.36 10.79
C LEU A 36 -4.15 12.01 9.52
N LEU A 37 -3.90 10.86 8.91
CA LEU A 37 -4.66 10.38 7.75
C LEU A 37 -6.13 10.07 8.10
N VAL A 38 -6.39 9.53 9.29
CA VAL A 38 -7.76 9.32 9.79
C VAL A 38 -8.44 10.67 10.04
N GLU A 39 -7.77 11.60 10.74
CA GLU A 39 -8.32 12.93 11.05
C GLU A 39 -8.50 13.84 9.83
N PHE A 40 -7.74 13.62 8.76
CA PHE A 40 -7.96 14.29 7.47
C PHE A 40 -9.35 14.00 6.90
N ASN A 41 -9.97 12.87 7.29
CA ASN A 41 -11.32 12.47 6.89
C ASN A 41 -12.39 12.86 7.92
N SER A 42 -12.06 13.73 8.87
CA SER A 42 -13.01 14.22 9.88
C SER A 42 -14.17 15.01 9.26
N VAL A 43 -15.34 14.93 9.89
CA VAL A 43 -16.52 15.72 9.53
C VAL A 43 -16.24 17.23 9.66
N PHE A 44 -15.39 17.62 10.62
CA PHE A 44 -15.09 19.02 10.91
C PHE A 44 -13.99 19.59 9.99
N PRO A 45 -14.30 20.59 9.15
CA PRO A 45 -13.33 21.18 8.21
C PRO A 45 -12.07 21.74 8.89
N GLU A 46 -12.21 22.26 10.10
CA GLU A 46 -11.12 22.80 10.93
C GLU A 46 -10.10 21.71 11.28
N ILE A 47 -10.59 20.52 11.63
CA ILE A 47 -9.76 19.36 11.97
C ILE A 47 -9.05 18.88 10.71
N ARG A 48 -9.76 18.76 9.59
CA ARG A 48 -9.16 18.38 8.29
C ARG A 48 -8.02 19.30 7.88
N LYS A 49 -8.23 20.61 7.96
CA LYS A 49 -7.19 21.62 7.66
C LYS A 49 -6.01 21.54 8.62
N CYS A 50 -6.25 21.25 9.90
CA CYS A 50 -5.18 21.07 10.87
C CYS A 50 -4.39 19.80 10.57
N ALA A 51 -5.07 18.68 10.31
CA ALA A 51 -4.47 17.40 9.99
C ALA A 51 -3.62 17.46 8.72
N ASP A 52 -4.13 18.09 7.66
CA ASP A 52 -3.40 18.28 6.40
C ASP A 52 -2.10 19.06 6.62
N ARG A 53 -2.16 20.19 7.35
CA ARG A 53 -0.97 20.99 7.68
C ARG A 53 0.03 20.23 8.54
N CYS A 54 -0.44 19.47 9.52
CA CYS A 54 0.42 18.62 10.35
C CYS A 54 1.08 17.52 9.50
N LEU A 55 0.33 16.88 8.60
CA LEU A 55 0.85 15.84 7.72
C LEU A 55 1.91 16.39 6.77
N SER A 56 1.67 17.55 6.16
CA SER A 56 2.69 18.25 5.35
C SER A 56 3.95 18.55 6.16
N LEU A 57 3.83 19.15 7.35
CA LEU A 57 5.00 19.44 8.21
C LEU A 57 5.80 18.17 8.56
N LEU A 58 5.08 17.08 8.81
CA LEU A 58 5.67 15.80 9.16
C LEU A 58 6.44 15.20 7.99
N VAL A 59 5.82 15.17 6.81
CA VAL A 59 6.43 14.65 5.57
C VAL A 59 7.59 15.52 5.09
N ASP A 60 7.48 16.85 5.18
CA ASP A 60 8.55 17.79 4.83
C ASP A 60 9.81 17.54 5.66
N THR A 61 9.64 17.16 6.94
CA THR A 61 10.75 16.87 7.85
C THR A 61 11.24 15.42 7.73
N PHE A 62 10.32 14.49 7.47
CA PHE A 62 10.57 13.05 7.38
C PHE A 62 10.03 12.49 6.05
N PRO A 63 10.69 12.74 4.91
CA PRO A 63 10.16 12.36 3.59
C PRO A 63 9.96 10.86 3.42
N HIS A 64 10.73 10.04 4.15
CA HIS A 64 10.64 8.59 4.10
C HIS A 64 9.28 8.01 4.48
N LEU A 65 8.44 8.80 5.17
CA LEU A 65 7.06 8.43 5.48
C LEU A 65 6.19 8.31 4.21
N LEU A 66 6.52 9.04 3.13
CA LEU A 66 5.75 8.98 1.87
C LEU A 66 5.76 7.59 1.24
N TRP A 67 6.89 6.90 1.29
CA TRP A 67 7.07 5.55 0.77
C TRP A 67 7.16 4.49 1.88
N ASP A 68 6.68 4.82 3.08
CA ASP A 68 6.55 3.82 4.13
C ASP A 68 5.44 2.83 3.80
N ARG A 69 5.73 1.54 3.99
CA ARG A 69 4.80 0.44 3.67
C ARG A 69 3.48 0.59 4.42
N THR A 70 3.56 0.87 5.72
CA THR A 70 2.40 0.93 6.60
C THR A 70 1.51 2.10 6.20
N LEU A 71 2.11 3.26 5.93
CA LEU A 71 1.37 4.44 5.49
C LEU A 71 0.73 4.26 4.11
N LEU A 72 1.47 3.76 3.12
CA LEU A 72 0.91 3.47 1.79
C LEU A 72 -0.28 2.50 1.89
N HIS A 73 -0.15 1.45 2.73
CA HIS A 73 -1.26 0.54 2.99
C HIS A 73 -2.46 1.26 3.63
N THR A 74 -2.25 2.04 4.69
CA THR A 74 -3.31 2.79 5.38
C THR A 74 -4.05 3.75 4.44
N ILE A 75 -3.34 4.49 3.60
CA ILE A 75 -3.92 5.42 2.62
C ILE A 75 -4.86 4.68 1.67
N LEU A 76 -4.42 3.54 1.11
CA LEU A 76 -5.23 2.74 0.19
C LEU A 76 -6.43 2.07 0.87
N VAL A 77 -6.28 1.63 2.12
CA VAL A 77 -7.37 1.06 2.93
C VAL A 77 -8.45 2.11 3.18
N ILE A 78 -8.06 3.28 3.68
CA ILE A 78 -9.00 4.38 3.98
C ILE A 78 -9.73 4.78 2.70
N LEU A 79 -9.01 4.92 1.59
CA LEU A 79 -9.60 5.30 0.30
C LEU A 79 -10.66 4.28 -0.15
N GLN A 80 -10.38 2.98 0.01
CA GLN A 80 -11.33 1.93 -0.33
C GLN A 80 -12.57 1.97 0.57
N LEU A 81 -12.39 2.16 1.89
CA LEU A 81 -13.49 2.27 2.85
C LEU A 81 -14.39 3.47 2.55
N LEU A 82 -13.80 4.63 2.27
CA LEU A 82 -14.52 5.83 1.89
C LEU A 82 -15.30 5.63 0.59
N HIS A 83 -14.67 5.02 -0.43
CA HIS A 83 -15.34 4.73 -1.68
C HIS A 83 -16.56 3.83 -1.49
N GLN A 84 -16.43 2.74 -0.71
CA GLN A 84 -17.54 1.84 -0.39
C GLN A 84 -18.68 2.56 0.34
N SER A 85 -18.37 3.50 1.23
CA SER A 85 -19.37 4.28 1.97
C SER A 85 -20.22 5.22 1.09
N THR A 86 -19.81 5.47 -0.16
CA THR A 86 -20.56 6.32 -1.10
C THR A 86 -21.70 5.58 -1.81
N PHE A 87 -21.74 4.24 -1.75
CA PHE A 87 -22.77 3.43 -2.41
C PHE A 87 -23.86 2.92 -1.46
N GLY A 88 -23.65 3.04 -0.14
CA GLY A 88 -24.57 2.55 0.88
C GLY A 88 -25.62 3.59 1.31
N ASP A 89 -26.69 3.13 1.97
CA ASP A 89 -27.76 4.01 2.47
C ASP A 89 -27.31 4.71 3.75
N PRO A 90 -27.17 6.05 3.76
CA PRO A 90 -26.70 6.80 4.91
C PRO A 90 -27.59 6.66 6.16
N ASN A 91 -28.86 6.27 6.00
CA ASN A 91 -29.82 6.12 7.09
C ASN A 91 -29.74 4.74 7.78
N ILE A 92 -29.15 3.75 7.10
CA ILE A 92 -29.08 2.36 7.56
C ILE A 92 -27.64 2.01 7.98
N ASP A 93 -26.64 2.59 7.31
CA ASP A 93 -25.24 2.25 7.53
C ASP A 93 -24.64 2.85 8.79
N CYS A 94 -23.71 2.12 9.40
CA CYS A 94 -22.93 2.59 10.54
C CYS A 94 -22.20 3.91 10.18
N LYS A 95 -22.43 4.96 10.97
CA LYS A 95 -21.76 6.26 10.80
C LYS A 95 -20.28 6.24 11.17
N GLN A 96 -19.78 5.14 11.73
CA GLN A 96 -18.38 4.96 12.07
C GLN A 96 -17.77 3.85 11.22
N LEU A 97 -16.74 4.19 10.44
CA LEU A 97 -15.96 3.24 9.68
C LEU A 97 -14.71 2.86 10.47
N PRO A 98 -14.57 1.61 10.92
CA PRO A 98 -13.33 1.14 11.51
C PRO A 98 -12.25 1.06 10.44
N VAL A 99 -11.09 1.65 10.69
CA VAL A 99 -9.93 1.50 9.82
C VAL A 99 -9.18 0.24 10.26
N MET A 100 -8.99 -0.71 9.32
CA MET A 100 -8.37 -2.00 9.63
C MET A 100 -7.03 -1.81 10.37
N ASP A 101 -6.83 -2.61 11.42
CA ASP A 101 -5.62 -2.66 12.25
C ASP A 101 -5.29 -1.36 13.01
N LEU A 102 -6.23 -0.39 13.06
CA LEU A 102 -6.09 0.85 13.81
C LEU A 102 -7.18 1.00 14.88
N PRO A 103 -6.87 1.65 16.01
CA PRO A 103 -7.84 1.87 17.09
C PRO A 103 -8.80 3.05 16.80
N TRP A 104 -8.70 3.68 15.62
CA TRP A 104 -9.45 4.89 15.27
C TRP A 104 -10.49 4.63 14.19
N ASN A 105 -11.60 5.35 14.28
CA ASN A 105 -12.73 5.25 13.36
C ASN A 105 -12.91 6.56 12.58
N ILE A 106 -13.32 6.45 11.33
CA ILE A 106 -13.73 7.61 10.52
C ILE A 106 -15.22 7.82 10.72
N CYS A 107 -15.60 9.01 11.17
CA CYS A 107 -16.99 9.42 11.24
C CYS A 107 -17.46 9.87 9.85
N LEU A 108 -18.45 9.17 9.31
CA LEU A 108 -19.09 9.50 8.04
C LEU A 108 -20.06 10.66 8.20
N THR A 109 -20.16 11.47 7.15
CA THR A 109 -21.18 12.51 7.02
C THR A 109 -22.55 11.90 6.74
N ASP A 110 -23.61 12.65 7.04
CA ASP A 110 -24.99 12.17 6.93
C ASP A 110 -25.52 12.15 5.50
N THR A 111 -24.90 12.89 4.57
CA THR A 111 -25.30 12.92 3.16
C THR A 111 -24.32 12.17 2.26
N VAL A 112 -24.84 11.50 1.23
CA VAL A 112 -24.01 10.78 0.25
C VAL A 112 -23.14 11.75 -0.55
N GLU A 113 -23.65 12.94 -0.83
CA GLU A 113 -22.94 14.02 -1.52
C GLU A 113 -21.70 14.46 -0.75
N GLU A 114 -21.81 14.66 0.55
CA GLU A 114 -20.66 15.01 1.40
C GLU A 114 -19.68 13.84 1.53
N ARG A 115 -20.17 12.59 1.65
CA ARG A 115 -19.30 11.39 1.66
C ARG A 115 -18.49 11.31 0.38
N ARG A 116 -19.12 11.54 -0.78
CA ARG A 116 -18.46 11.57 -2.09
C ARG A 116 -17.43 12.70 -2.16
N LYS A 117 -17.74 13.87 -1.63
CA LYS A 117 -16.80 14.99 -1.56
C LYS A 117 -15.56 14.64 -0.72
N VAL A 118 -15.75 14.11 0.49
CA VAL A 118 -14.65 13.66 1.36
C VAL A 118 -13.81 12.57 0.67
N CYS A 119 -14.47 11.60 0.03
CA CYS A 119 -13.78 10.55 -0.74
C CYS A 119 -12.92 11.14 -1.87
N ASN A 120 -13.43 12.12 -2.63
CA ASN A 120 -12.70 12.76 -3.72
C ASN A 120 -11.54 13.63 -3.21
N ASP A 121 -11.76 14.40 -2.14
CA ASP A 121 -10.72 15.22 -1.49
C ASP A 121 -9.57 14.30 -1.00
N PHE A 122 -9.92 13.16 -0.40
CA PHE A 122 -8.94 12.17 0.04
C PHE A 122 -8.24 11.48 -1.13
N ALA A 123 -8.95 11.13 -2.21
CA ALA A 123 -8.36 10.54 -3.41
C ALA A 123 -7.29 11.46 -4.04
N ALA A 124 -7.56 12.77 -4.09
CA ALA A 124 -6.58 13.75 -4.55
C ALA A 124 -5.34 13.79 -3.65
N LYS A 125 -5.51 13.74 -2.32
CA LYS A 125 -4.39 13.67 -1.38
C LYS A 125 -3.59 12.38 -1.52
N CYS A 126 -4.27 11.25 -1.71
CA CYS A 126 -3.64 9.95 -1.97
C CYS A 126 -2.79 10.00 -3.24
N GLN A 127 -3.31 10.60 -4.31
CA GLN A 127 -2.59 10.77 -5.58
C GLN A 127 -1.31 11.59 -5.39
N GLN A 128 -1.40 12.72 -4.67
CA GLN A 128 -0.24 13.55 -4.38
C GLN A 128 0.84 12.76 -3.62
N ILE A 129 0.46 12.07 -2.54
CA ILE A 129 1.40 11.27 -1.74
C ILE A 129 2.04 10.17 -2.58
N LEU A 130 1.25 9.46 -3.39
CA LEU A 130 1.74 8.39 -4.26
C LEU A 130 2.69 8.92 -5.33
N GLN A 131 2.38 10.06 -5.96
CA GLN A 131 3.26 10.69 -6.93
C GLN A 131 4.60 11.07 -6.31
N GLU A 132 4.60 11.73 -5.15
CA GLU A 132 5.84 12.07 -4.45
C GLU A 132 6.63 10.81 -4.05
N ALA A 133 5.96 9.77 -3.55
CA ALA A 133 6.58 8.49 -3.20
C ALA A 133 7.20 7.78 -4.42
N ILE A 134 6.56 7.84 -5.58
CA ILE A 134 7.08 7.28 -6.84
C ILE A 134 8.27 8.10 -7.33
N THR A 135 8.20 9.44 -7.24
CA THR A 135 9.30 10.32 -7.65
C THR A 135 10.56 10.10 -6.81
N TRP A 136 10.42 9.98 -5.49
CA TRP A 136 11.57 9.87 -4.58
C TRP A 136 12.09 8.44 -4.39
N ALA A 137 11.19 7.44 -4.40
CA ALA A 137 11.55 6.04 -4.14
C ALA A 137 10.79 5.06 -5.05
N PRO A 138 10.96 5.12 -6.38
CA PRO A 138 10.13 4.39 -7.35
C PRO A 138 10.14 2.87 -7.13
N SER A 139 11.31 2.27 -6.91
CA SER A 139 11.44 0.82 -6.74
C SER A 139 10.79 0.33 -5.44
N VAL A 140 10.98 1.06 -4.34
CA VAL A 140 10.42 0.72 -3.02
C VAL A 140 8.91 0.87 -3.03
N THR A 141 8.43 2.02 -3.51
CA THR A 141 7.00 2.31 -3.63
C THR A 141 6.30 1.29 -4.51
N ARG A 142 6.86 0.95 -5.69
CA ARG A 142 6.30 -0.11 -6.55
C ARG A 142 6.24 -1.46 -5.83
N SER A 143 7.31 -1.86 -5.14
CA SER A 143 7.32 -3.13 -4.39
C SER A 143 6.23 -3.18 -3.32
N HIS A 144 6.02 -2.09 -2.59
CA HIS A 144 4.96 -2.00 -1.58
C HIS A 144 3.55 -2.06 -2.20
N LEU A 145 3.35 -1.37 -3.32
CA LEU A 145 2.10 -1.40 -4.07
C LEU A 145 1.82 -2.78 -4.68
N GLN A 146 2.84 -3.46 -5.23
CA GLN A 146 2.71 -4.83 -5.71
C GLN A 146 2.29 -5.77 -4.58
N GLN A 147 2.97 -5.69 -3.42
CA GLN A 147 2.61 -6.52 -2.27
C GLN A 147 1.19 -6.24 -1.77
N TYR A 148 0.76 -4.97 -1.74
CA TYR A 148 -0.61 -4.60 -1.41
C TYR A 148 -1.61 -5.29 -2.35
N ILE A 149 -1.36 -5.23 -3.66
CA ILE A 149 -2.25 -5.82 -4.68
C ILE A 149 -2.28 -7.36 -4.54
N SER A 150 -1.12 -7.99 -4.45
CA SER A 150 -1.01 -9.45 -4.35
C SER A 150 -1.66 -10.01 -3.07
N SER A 151 -1.45 -9.36 -1.91
CA SER A 151 -2.09 -9.78 -0.65
C SER A 151 -3.62 -9.73 -0.73
N ARG A 152 -4.17 -8.76 -1.46
CA ARG A 152 -5.61 -8.61 -1.64
C ARG A 152 -6.19 -9.55 -2.71
N SER A 153 -5.49 -9.79 -3.82
CA SER A 153 -5.95 -10.71 -4.87
C SER A 153 -6.11 -12.15 -4.38
N VAL A 154 -5.32 -12.56 -3.38
CA VAL A 154 -5.41 -13.89 -2.77
C VAL A 154 -6.62 -14.02 -1.84
N SER A 155 -7.16 -12.91 -1.31
CA SER A 155 -8.09 -12.94 -0.15
C SER A 155 -9.59 -12.76 -0.48
N ALA A 156 -10.00 -12.15 -1.60
CA ALA A 156 -11.44 -12.02 -1.91
C ALA A 156 -11.81 -11.79 -3.39
N VAL A 157 -12.88 -12.46 -3.86
CA VAL A 157 -13.46 -12.30 -5.21
C VAL A 157 -14.16 -10.95 -5.40
N SER A 158 -14.55 -10.27 -4.31
CA SER A 158 -15.24 -8.97 -4.35
C SER A 158 -14.37 -7.81 -4.89
N TYR A 159 -13.05 -8.00 -4.96
CA TYR A 159 -12.10 -7.01 -5.49
C TYR A 159 -12.19 -6.77 -6.99
N LEU A 160 -12.82 -7.67 -7.75
CA LEU A 160 -12.92 -7.56 -9.21
C LEU A 160 -13.96 -6.54 -9.69
N LYS A 161 -14.83 -6.03 -8.80
CA LYS A 161 -15.92 -5.13 -9.21
C LYS A 161 -15.59 -3.65 -9.00
N HIS A 162 -15.06 -3.23 -7.84
CA HIS A 162 -14.79 -1.81 -7.55
C HIS A 162 -13.68 -1.61 -6.48
N HIS A 163 -12.41 -1.60 -6.87
CA HIS A 163 -11.30 -1.28 -5.95
C HIS A 163 -10.63 0.05 -6.31
N HIS A 164 -11.10 1.13 -5.68
CA HIS A 164 -10.70 2.49 -6.00
C HIS A 164 -9.22 2.76 -5.67
N GLY A 165 -8.68 2.15 -4.61
CA GLY A 165 -7.26 2.25 -4.29
C GLY A 165 -6.34 1.61 -5.35
N LEU A 166 -6.80 0.58 -6.04
CA LEU A 166 -6.04 -0.10 -7.11
C LEU A 166 -6.09 0.76 -8.36
N SER A 167 -7.28 1.26 -8.71
CA SER A 167 -7.45 2.23 -9.80
C SER A 167 -6.53 3.43 -9.61
N LEU A 168 -6.51 4.02 -8.42
CA LEU A 168 -5.66 5.17 -8.12
C LEU A 168 -4.17 4.84 -8.17
N THR A 169 -3.78 3.65 -7.67
CA THR A 169 -2.40 3.16 -7.74
C THR A 169 -1.93 3.05 -9.19
N VAL A 170 -2.74 2.40 -10.04
CA VAL A 170 -2.45 2.24 -11.47
C VAL A 170 -2.41 3.60 -12.17
N GLN A 171 -3.38 4.47 -11.90
CA GLN A 171 -3.42 5.81 -12.47
C GLN A 171 -2.21 6.65 -12.05
N SER A 172 -1.82 6.64 -10.77
CA SER A 172 -0.66 7.40 -10.30
C SER A 172 0.65 6.91 -10.92
N LEU A 173 0.78 5.60 -11.18
CA LEU A 173 1.92 5.03 -11.91
C LEU A 173 1.92 5.45 -13.39
N LEU A 174 0.75 5.47 -14.04
CA LEU A 174 0.59 5.92 -15.43
C LEU A 174 0.89 7.42 -15.58
N ASP A 175 0.35 8.25 -14.70
CA ASP A 175 0.56 9.70 -14.70
C ASP A 175 2.03 10.04 -14.44
N ALA A 176 2.68 9.36 -13.49
CA ALA A 176 4.11 9.52 -13.26
C ALA A 176 4.93 9.20 -14.52
N ALA A 177 4.60 8.12 -15.23
CA ALA A 177 5.24 7.74 -16.49
C ALA A 177 4.98 8.75 -17.64
N GLN A 178 3.92 9.55 -17.55
CA GLN A 178 3.64 10.61 -18.52
C GLN A 178 4.40 11.91 -18.21
N HIS A 179 4.61 12.24 -16.93
CA HIS A 179 5.28 13.47 -16.51
C HIS A 179 6.82 13.40 -16.63
N HIS A 180 7.42 12.21 -16.62
CA HIS A 180 8.87 12.03 -16.81
C HIS A 180 9.35 12.14 -18.28
N VAL A 181 8.44 12.43 -19.23
CA VAL A 181 8.75 12.54 -20.68
C VAL A 181 9.67 13.72 -21.04
N CYS A 182 9.89 14.69 -20.14
CA CYS A 182 10.76 15.84 -20.39
C CYS A 182 12.09 15.80 -19.60
N LYS A 183 12.91 14.77 -19.82
CA LYS A 183 14.37 14.85 -20.09
C LYS A 183 15.02 13.45 -19.93
N ALA A 184 15.39 12.87 -21.08
CA ALA A 184 16.32 11.75 -21.26
C ALA A 184 15.88 10.34 -20.81
N ALA A 185 14.96 9.69 -21.54
CA ALA A 185 14.98 8.24 -21.87
C ALA A 185 13.66 7.80 -22.54
N LEU A 186 13.51 8.06 -23.85
CA LEU A 186 12.32 7.74 -24.66
C LEU A 186 12.02 6.23 -24.86
N LEU A 187 12.54 5.33 -24.02
CA LEU A 187 12.28 3.88 -24.09
C LEU A 187 11.93 3.22 -22.74
N THR A 188 11.96 3.93 -21.61
CA THR A 188 11.88 3.31 -20.26
C THR A 188 10.52 3.36 -19.57
N ASP A 189 9.57 4.20 -20.02
CA ASP A 189 8.35 4.48 -19.25
C ASP A 189 7.13 3.60 -19.60
N VAL A 190 6.99 3.16 -20.86
CA VAL A 190 5.99 2.12 -21.23
C VAL A 190 6.44 0.73 -20.73
N GLU A 191 7.76 0.53 -20.62
CA GLU A 191 8.33 -0.63 -19.94
C GLU A 191 7.97 -0.64 -18.46
N SER A 192 7.95 0.49 -17.76
CA SER A 192 7.67 0.54 -16.30
C SER A 192 6.29 -0.02 -15.93
N THR A 193 5.23 0.34 -16.64
CA THR A 193 3.87 -0.16 -16.32
C THR A 193 3.68 -1.60 -16.78
N SER A 194 4.19 -1.97 -17.96
CA SER A 194 4.12 -3.36 -18.45
C SER A 194 4.97 -4.30 -17.57
N CYS A 195 6.15 -3.86 -17.11
CA CYS A 195 6.96 -4.54 -16.10
C CYS A 195 6.22 -4.65 -14.77
N PHE A 196 5.50 -3.61 -14.33
CA PHE A 196 4.71 -3.68 -13.09
C PHE A 196 3.60 -4.73 -13.16
N VAL A 197 2.77 -4.69 -14.22
CA VAL A 197 1.68 -5.67 -14.43
C VAL A 197 2.23 -7.07 -14.65
N SER A 198 3.29 -7.22 -15.46
CA SER A 198 3.97 -8.49 -15.71
C SER A 198 4.55 -9.07 -14.41
N SER A 199 5.19 -8.24 -13.58
CA SER A 199 5.73 -8.66 -12.28
C SER A 199 4.63 -9.16 -11.35
N ILE A 200 3.50 -8.45 -11.26
CA ILE A 200 2.34 -8.90 -10.46
C ILE A 200 1.80 -10.22 -11.00
N SER A 201 1.66 -10.34 -12.32
CA SER A 201 1.17 -11.57 -12.97
C SER A 201 2.06 -12.77 -12.67
N ILE A 202 3.39 -12.60 -12.81
CA ILE A 202 4.38 -13.64 -12.50
C ILE A 202 4.35 -14.00 -11.01
N GLN A 203 4.30 -13.01 -10.11
CA GLN A 203 4.21 -13.24 -8.67
C GLN A 203 2.94 -14.00 -8.31
N ASN A 204 1.78 -13.56 -8.79
CA ASN A 204 0.50 -14.20 -8.53
C ASN A 204 0.41 -15.61 -9.14
N TYR A 205 1.01 -15.82 -10.31
CA TYR A 205 1.12 -17.15 -10.92
C TYR A 205 1.88 -18.12 -10.00
N HIS A 206 3.07 -17.74 -9.53
CA HIS A 206 3.87 -18.61 -8.66
C HIS A 206 3.31 -18.74 -7.25
N LEU A 207 2.69 -17.69 -6.69
CA LEU A 207 1.94 -17.77 -5.43
C LEU A 207 0.76 -18.73 -5.55
N GLY A 208 0.01 -18.69 -6.66
CA GLY A 208 -1.08 -19.62 -6.92
C GLY A 208 -0.60 -21.05 -7.15
N GLU A 209 0.50 -21.23 -7.89
CA GLU A 209 1.12 -22.54 -8.14
C GLU A 209 1.55 -23.22 -6.83
N VAL A 210 2.31 -22.51 -5.99
CA VAL A 210 2.76 -23.03 -4.69
C VAL A 210 1.61 -23.17 -3.71
N GLY A 211 0.67 -22.22 -3.68
CA GLY A 211 -0.54 -22.30 -2.86
C GLY A 211 -1.39 -23.53 -3.21
N GLY A 212 -1.49 -23.88 -4.49
CA GLY A 212 -2.15 -25.10 -4.96
C GLY A 212 -1.41 -26.36 -4.51
N MET A 213 -0.08 -26.40 -4.64
CA MET A 213 0.74 -27.52 -4.15
C MET A 213 0.56 -27.73 -2.64
N LEU A 214 0.54 -26.65 -1.86
CA LEU A 214 0.28 -26.72 -0.42
C LEU A 214 -1.12 -27.24 -0.12
N ALA A 215 -2.14 -26.77 -0.83
CA ALA A 215 -3.52 -27.20 -0.66
C ALA A 215 -3.73 -28.70 -0.92
N GLU A 216 -2.94 -29.31 -1.81
CA GLU A 216 -2.94 -30.76 -2.05
C GLU A 216 -2.15 -31.53 -0.97
N MET A 217 -1.03 -30.97 -0.51
CA MET A 217 -0.12 -31.61 0.42
C MET A 217 -0.60 -31.59 1.89
N LEU A 218 -1.26 -30.51 2.31
CA LEU A 218 -1.75 -30.30 3.68
C LEU A 218 -2.79 -31.36 4.12
N PRO A 219 -3.84 -31.68 3.33
CA PRO A 219 -4.79 -32.75 3.66
C PRO A 219 -4.14 -34.14 3.66
N SER A 220 -3.06 -34.30 2.89
CA SER A 220 -2.32 -35.56 2.72
C SER A 220 -1.33 -35.82 3.85
N GLY A 221 -1.25 -34.93 4.86
CA GLY A 221 -0.33 -35.05 6.00
C GLY A 221 1.14 -34.78 5.64
N GLN A 222 1.42 -34.26 4.44
CA GLN A 222 2.78 -33.92 4.04
C GLN A 222 3.18 -32.56 4.62
N SER A 223 4.39 -32.48 5.18
CA SER A 223 4.89 -31.25 5.78
C SER A 223 5.30 -30.23 4.73
N VAL A 224 5.15 -28.93 5.03
CA VAL A 224 5.65 -27.85 4.16
C VAL A 224 7.15 -27.98 3.85
N ARG A 225 7.93 -28.53 4.79
CA ARG A 225 9.35 -28.84 4.60
C ARG A 225 9.62 -29.78 3.43
N SER A 226 8.75 -30.76 3.17
CA SER A 226 8.97 -31.68 2.04
C SER A 226 8.73 -31.01 0.69
N LEU A 227 7.87 -29.98 0.65
CA LEU A 227 7.75 -29.13 -0.54
C LEU A 227 9.00 -28.26 -0.71
N ALA A 228 9.51 -27.67 0.38
CA ALA A 228 10.74 -26.89 0.36
C ALA A 228 11.93 -27.71 -0.17
N ASP A 229 12.12 -28.93 0.36
CA ASP A 229 13.18 -29.84 -0.07
C ASP A 229 13.06 -30.20 -1.56
N ARG A 230 11.84 -30.42 -2.06
CA ARG A 230 11.58 -30.69 -3.47
C ARG A 230 11.93 -29.50 -4.36
N LEU A 231 11.53 -28.29 -3.97
CA LEU A 231 11.82 -27.07 -4.72
C LEU A 231 13.32 -26.74 -4.74
N LEU A 232 14.03 -27.01 -3.64
CA LEU A 232 15.48 -26.87 -3.57
C LEU A 232 16.20 -27.88 -4.48
N ALA A 233 15.74 -29.14 -4.50
CA ALA A 233 16.29 -30.14 -5.43
C ALA A 233 16.07 -29.76 -6.91
N GLU A 234 14.89 -29.22 -7.26
CA GLU A 234 14.61 -28.70 -8.61
C GLU A 234 15.51 -27.51 -8.96
N TYR A 235 15.83 -26.64 -7.99
CA TYR A 235 16.77 -25.53 -8.17
C TYR A 235 18.20 -26.04 -8.40
N ASP A 236 18.68 -26.98 -7.58
CA ASP A 236 20.01 -27.56 -7.73
C ASP A 236 20.17 -28.29 -9.07
N GLN A 237 19.13 -28.98 -9.54
CA GLN A 237 19.12 -29.59 -10.86
C GLN A 237 19.23 -28.54 -11.97
N ALA A 238 18.44 -27.46 -11.89
CA ALA A 238 18.49 -26.37 -12.85
C ALA A 238 19.88 -25.70 -12.90
N CYS A 239 20.55 -25.55 -11.75
CA CYS A 239 21.91 -25.03 -11.68
C CYS A 239 22.93 -25.96 -12.37
N ARG A 240 22.76 -27.28 -12.27
CA ARG A 240 23.66 -28.25 -12.94
C ARG A 240 23.45 -28.28 -14.45
N GLU A 241 22.21 -28.07 -14.90
CA GLU A 241 21.83 -28.12 -16.31
C GLU A 241 21.99 -26.77 -17.03
N ASP A 242 22.31 -25.70 -16.30
CA ASP A 242 22.37 -24.30 -16.76
C ASP A 242 21.08 -23.84 -17.48
N ASP A 243 19.93 -24.43 -17.11
CA ASP A 243 18.63 -24.07 -17.66
C ASP A 243 18.09 -22.82 -16.93
N LEU A 244 18.34 -21.66 -17.54
CA LEU A 244 17.87 -20.36 -17.06
C LEU A 244 16.34 -20.29 -16.84
N LYS A 245 15.54 -21.02 -17.63
CA LYS A 245 14.08 -21.02 -17.50
C LYS A 245 13.67 -21.79 -16.26
N LEU A 246 14.24 -22.98 -16.07
CA LEU A 246 13.99 -23.80 -14.90
C LEU A 246 14.51 -23.12 -13.64
N LEU A 247 15.70 -22.50 -13.69
CA LEU A 247 16.29 -21.77 -12.59
C LEU A 247 15.41 -20.60 -12.14
N LYS A 248 14.92 -19.79 -13.10
CA LYS A 248 13.97 -18.70 -12.82
C LYS A 248 12.69 -19.25 -12.18
N ARG A 249 12.11 -20.32 -12.72
CA ARG A 249 10.88 -20.93 -12.21
C ARG A 249 11.06 -21.44 -10.77
N SER A 250 12.12 -22.21 -10.52
CA SER A 250 12.41 -22.77 -9.20
C SER A 250 12.64 -21.68 -8.17
N LEU A 251 13.40 -20.62 -8.51
CA LEU A 251 13.62 -19.49 -7.63
C LEU A 251 12.32 -18.76 -7.28
N MET A 252 11.46 -18.49 -8.27
CA MET A 252 10.17 -17.84 -8.01
C MET A 252 9.24 -18.68 -7.13
N ARG A 253 9.23 -20.00 -7.30
CA ARG A 253 8.47 -20.93 -6.43
C ARG A 253 8.99 -20.93 -5.00
N ILE A 254 10.31 -20.95 -4.81
CA ILE A 254 10.93 -20.85 -3.48
C ILE A 254 10.54 -19.52 -2.80
N CYS A 255 10.63 -18.40 -3.53
CA CYS A 255 10.19 -17.10 -3.01
C CYS A 255 8.70 -17.08 -2.65
N ALA A 256 7.85 -17.69 -3.48
CA ALA A 256 6.42 -17.80 -3.20
C ALA A 256 6.13 -18.63 -1.95
N LEU A 257 6.86 -19.75 -1.75
CA LEU A 257 6.74 -20.56 -0.53
C LEU A 257 7.07 -19.76 0.72
N PHE A 258 8.18 -19.00 0.71
CA PHE A 258 8.57 -18.13 1.83
C PHE A 258 7.53 -17.04 2.14
N ILE A 259 6.78 -16.56 1.15
CA ILE A 259 5.73 -15.56 1.35
C ILE A 259 4.49 -16.21 1.98
N LEU A 260 4.14 -17.43 1.56
CA LEU A 260 2.96 -18.15 2.06
C LEU A 260 3.15 -18.77 3.45
N GLU A 261 4.39 -19.01 3.87
CA GLU A 261 4.71 -19.48 5.23
C GLU A 261 4.70 -18.38 6.31
N LYS A 262 4.65 -17.09 5.91
CA LYS A 262 4.58 -15.94 6.83
C LYS A 262 3.16 -15.57 7.20
#